data_AF-A0A971HTU1-F1
#
_entry.id   AF-A0A971HTU1-F1
#
_cell.length_a   1.000
_cell.length_b   1.000
_cell.length_c   1.000
_cell.angle_alpha   90.00
_cell.angle_beta   90.00
_cell.angle_gamma   90.00
#
_symmetry.space_group_name_H-M   'P 1'
#
loop_
_entity.id
_entity.type
_entity.pdbx_description
1 polymer ?
#
loop_
_entity_poly.entity_id
_entity_poly.type
_entity_poly.pdbx_seq_one_letter_code
_entity_poly.pdbx_strand_id
1 'polypeptide(L)'
;MKRSLLFAIILAFGIGLVGFSPETGSDFAEYKRLPMHKRIERMQKSGEDLFLRRRYEDAIKVFETILALRKTDLKAMLWITKSKNEIVRERNDAEKQALYEKNDGYLIPKDKIYGNWKWDPSIGHFEVRYSEPKPYVPPVRKVRPKATDSEIAAALKKAKQGSGNDIFELAMLYWSRKDRENALKHFHEAYKKNPEVLGFDDEMMLLTVIDEIDEKIMNSKADASDLYEAGRLHLIQGDRMTGVKYLTRAVALDKKMLGNVSEIFAEFIDSPQTSLVSVLPEIYAFRQAFVHNKEGDFIYLYLNLVPRNETQIISIDLNTPLAAVKGIKSDSKDLLFAYSRPGLDETTRFWFVLPEKKDDIFDYEIKAIIEIDRKKTESLELSNFALNDLYDNWSFVIGPDVNFVSIGRGENESEKDGLRITGFHLPIYQGRGPYIKFSDFTEPITKKTDIWQLMTPKEYKLDTESEESEDAASEVAPLDINDLDIGL
;
A
#
# COMPACT_ATOMS: atom_id res chain seq x y z
N MET A 1 53.99 21.30 48.98
CA MET A 1 54.05 21.06 47.50
C MET A 1 53.94 19.60 47.05
N LYS A 2 53.77 18.58 47.91
CA LYS A 2 53.66 17.16 47.47
C LYS A 2 52.25 16.55 47.43
N ARG A 3 51.20 17.26 47.88
CA ARG A 3 49.81 16.77 47.86
C ARG A 3 48.97 17.29 46.69
N SER A 4 49.33 18.43 46.12
CA SER A 4 48.66 19.02 44.95
C SER A 4 49.03 18.34 43.61
N LEU A 5 50.23 17.73 43.53
CA LEU A 5 50.67 17.02 42.31
C LEU A 5 50.03 15.62 42.18
N LEU A 6 49.72 14.96 43.31
CA LEU A 6 49.08 13.64 43.31
C LEU A 6 47.61 13.72 42.88
N PHE A 7 46.92 14.82 43.20
CA PHE A 7 45.53 15.05 42.82
C PHE A 7 45.37 15.34 41.32
N ALA A 8 46.35 16.02 40.70
CA ALA A 8 46.34 16.31 39.27
C ALA A 8 46.54 15.06 38.40
N ILE A 9 47.32 14.08 38.87
CA ILE A 9 47.57 12.83 38.14
C ILE A 9 46.36 11.87 38.23
N ILE A 10 45.65 11.85 39.37
CA ILE A 10 44.41 11.07 39.53
C ILE A 10 43.25 11.68 38.71
N LEU A 11 43.17 13.01 38.60
CA LEU A 11 42.17 13.68 37.76
C LEU A 11 42.45 13.47 36.26
N ALA A 12 43.73 13.42 35.85
CA ALA A 12 44.11 13.17 34.45
C ALA A 12 43.88 11.71 34.03
N PHE A 13 44.04 10.74 34.94
CA PHE A 13 43.68 9.33 34.66
C PHE A 13 42.17 9.07 34.72
N GLY A 14 41.41 9.86 35.47
CA GLY A 14 39.94 9.78 35.51
C GLY A 14 39.24 10.28 34.24
N ILE A 15 39.88 11.17 33.47
CA ILE A 15 39.31 11.72 32.22
C ILE A 15 39.68 10.81 31.01
N GLY A 16 40.70 9.97 31.13
CA GLY A 16 41.14 9.03 30.09
C GLY A 16 40.36 7.71 30.00
N LEU A 17 39.44 7.44 30.92
CA LEU A 17 38.68 6.16 30.99
C LEU A 17 37.16 6.31 30.83
N VAL A 18 36.65 7.51 30.53
CA VAL A 18 35.21 7.74 30.25
C VAL A 18 34.84 7.35 28.79
N GLY A 19 35.78 6.83 28.01
CA GLY A 19 35.56 6.41 26.61
C GLY A 19 35.15 4.95 26.38
N PHE A 20 35.10 4.10 27.42
CA PHE A 20 34.81 2.67 27.27
C PHE A 20 33.98 2.13 28.46
N SER A 21 32.82 2.72 28.70
CA SER A 21 31.75 2.06 29.47
C SER A 21 30.58 1.78 28.51
N PRO A 22 30.00 0.57 28.53
CA PRO A 22 28.82 0.29 27.74
C PRO A 22 27.69 1.20 28.24
N GLU A 23 27.09 1.99 27.34
CA GLU A 23 25.85 2.72 27.63
C GLU A 23 24.82 1.71 28.12
N THR A 24 24.62 1.73 29.43
CA THR A 24 23.69 0.86 30.14
C THR A 24 22.39 1.65 30.27
N GLY A 25 21.48 1.39 29.34
CA GLY A 25 20.12 1.94 29.34
C GLY A 25 20.06 3.38 28.85
N SER A 26 19.78 3.57 27.56
CA SER A 26 19.43 4.88 27.00
C SER A 26 18.11 5.36 27.62
N ASP A 27 18.20 6.28 28.56
CA ASP A 27 17.04 6.96 29.10
C ASP A 27 16.46 7.87 28.00
N PHE A 28 15.33 7.47 27.41
CA PHE A 28 14.68 8.16 26.28
C PHE A 28 14.36 9.65 26.58
N ALA A 29 14.45 10.06 27.85
CA ALA A 29 14.31 11.44 28.31
C ALA A 29 15.40 12.40 27.79
N GLU A 30 16.62 11.92 27.53
CA GLU A 30 17.75 12.78 27.14
C GLU A 30 17.61 13.37 25.72
N TYR A 31 16.78 12.76 24.87
CA TYR A 31 16.64 13.15 23.47
C TYR A 31 15.75 14.37 23.24
N LYS A 32 14.94 14.81 24.23
CA LYS A 32 13.97 15.92 24.03
C LYS A 32 14.63 17.27 23.71
N ARG A 33 15.92 17.48 24.03
CA ARG A 33 16.61 18.78 23.92
C ARG A 33 17.40 18.99 22.62
N LEU A 34 17.51 17.97 21.76
CA LEU A 34 18.27 18.05 20.51
C LEU A 34 17.38 18.40 19.31
N PRO A 35 17.92 19.02 18.24
CA PRO A 35 17.24 19.10 16.95
C PRO A 35 16.84 17.71 16.44
N MET A 36 15.67 17.59 15.80
CA MET A 36 15.07 16.31 15.37
C MET A 36 16.05 15.45 14.57
N HIS A 37 16.79 16.04 13.61
CA HIS A 37 17.77 15.32 12.79
C HIS A 37 18.87 14.66 13.63
N LYS A 38 19.42 15.36 14.64
CA LYS A 38 20.46 14.80 15.52
C LYS A 38 19.92 13.70 16.43
N ARG A 39 18.65 13.78 16.83
CA ARG A 39 17.99 12.70 17.59
C ARG A 39 17.91 11.44 16.75
N ILE A 40 17.40 11.55 15.52
CA ILE A 40 17.26 10.42 14.60
C ILE A 40 18.64 9.80 14.33
N GLU A 41 19.66 10.61 14.02
CA GLU A 41 21.03 10.12 13.78
C GLU A 41 21.59 9.31 14.98
N ARG A 42 21.40 9.81 16.21
CA ARG A 42 21.85 9.11 17.42
C ARG A 42 21.06 7.82 17.67
N MET A 43 19.74 7.85 17.47
CA MET A 43 18.91 6.64 17.59
C MET A 43 19.29 5.60 16.54
N GLN A 44 19.63 6.01 15.31
CA GLN A 44 20.11 5.10 14.28
C GLN A 44 21.41 4.41 14.72
N LYS A 45 22.40 5.18 15.21
CA LYS A 45 23.67 4.62 15.73
C LYS A 45 23.43 3.65 16.89
N SER A 46 22.53 3.99 17.81
CA SER A 46 22.18 3.13 18.95
C SER A 46 21.50 1.84 18.51
N GLY A 47 20.54 1.92 17.56
CA GLY A 47 19.88 0.74 17.00
C GLY A 47 20.85 -0.18 16.26
N GLU A 48 21.78 0.39 15.49
CA GLU A 48 22.85 -0.36 14.81
C GLU A 48 23.78 -1.09 15.80
N ASP A 49 24.18 -0.43 16.90
CA ASP A 49 24.98 -1.06 17.96
C ASP A 49 24.22 -2.19 18.68
N LEU A 50 22.93 -2.02 18.95
CA LEU A 50 22.08 -3.08 19.51
C LEU A 50 21.97 -4.28 18.57
N PHE A 51 21.81 -4.04 17.27
CA PHE A 51 21.80 -5.08 16.25
C PHE A 51 23.11 -5.87 16.25
N LEU A 52 24.27 -5.20 16.25
CA LEU A 52 25.59 -5.83 16.31
C LEU A 52 25.79 -6.66 17.59
N ARG A 53 25.12 -6.29 18.68
CA ARG A 53 25.12 -7.03 19.95
C ARG A 53 24.07 -8.15 20.01
N ARG A 54 23.40 -8.47 18.89
CA ARG A 54 22.33 -9.47 18.78
C ARG A 54 21.11 -9.18 19.67
N ARG A 55 20.89 -7.91 20.01
CA ARG A 55 19.69 -7.45 20.73
C ARG A 55 18.65 -6.96 19.72
N TYR A 56 18.18 -7.87 18.86
CA TYR A 56 17.36 -7.49 17.70
C TYR A 56 16.00 -6.91 18.10
N GLU A 57 15.34 -7.44 19.13
CA GLU A 57 14.06 -6.92 19.60
C GLU A 57 14.20 -5.49 20.16
N ASP A 58 15.32 -5.21 20.82
CA ASP A 58 15.60 -3.86 21.33
C ASP A 58 16.00 -2.90 20.20
N ALA A 59 16.75 -3.38 19.21
CA ALA A 59 17.05 -2.64 17.99
C ALA A 59 15.74 -2.27 17.26
N ILE A 60 14.81 -3.22 17.10
CA ILE A 60 13.48 -2.99 16.50
C ILE A 60 12.75 -1.87 17.22
N LYS A 61 12.67 -1.90 18.56
CA LYS A 61 11.99 -0.84 19.34
C LYS A 61 12.59 0.56 19.09
N VAL A 62 13.91 0.66 18.99
CA VAL A 62 14.59 1.92 18.68
C VAL A 62 14.23 2.42 17.28
N PHE A 63 14.25 1.53 16.28
CA PHE A 63 13.87 1.90 14.91
C PHE A 63 12.37 2.20 14.76
N GLU A 64 11.49 1.50 15.49
CA GLU A 64 10.06 1.83 15.56
C GLU A 64 9.83 3.21 16.20
N THR A 65 10.65 3.58 17.18
CA THR A 65 10.63 4.94 17.75
C THR A 65 11.05 5.98 16.71
N ILE A 66 12.03 5.68 15.85
CA ILE A 66 12.36 6.55 14.71
C ILE A 66 11.18 6.68 13.76
N LEU A 67 10.50 5.58 13.43
CA LEU A 67 9.32 5.61 12.56
C LEU A 67 8.12 6.35 13.17
N ALA A 68 7.98 6.34 14.50
CA ALA A 68 6.99 7.16 15.19
C ALA A 68 7.27 8.67 15.05
N LEU A 69 8.55 9.06 14.99
CA LEU A 69 8.97 10.45 14.77
C LEU A 69 8.96 10.85 13.29
N ARG A 70 9.34 9.93 12.41
CA ARG A 70 9.40 10.10 10.95
C ARG A 70 8.96 8.80 10.28
N LYS A 71 7.67 8.75 9.91
CA LYS A 71 7.05 7.55 9.33
C LYS A 71 7.70 7.06 8.03
N THR A 72 8.37 7.94 7.29
CA THR A 72 9.01 7.66 6.00
C THR A 72 10.52 7.43 6.09
N ASP A 73 11.08 7.14 7.28
CA ASP A 73 12.52 6.89 7.41
C ASP A 73 12.90 5.50 6.87
N LEU A 74 13.35 5.47 5.61
CA LEU A 74 13.73 4.26 4.89
C LEU A 74 14.84 3.46 5.58
N LYS A 75 15.81 4.15 6.17
CA LYS A 75 16.93 3.50 6.87
C LYS A 75 16.41 2.73 8.10
N ALA A 76 15.51 3.31 8.88
CA ALA A 76 14.86 2.61 9.99
C ALA A 76 14.04 1.40 9.51
N MET A 77 13.28 1.53 8.42
CA MET A 77 12.52 0.39 7.84
C MET A 77 13.43 -0.77 7.42
N LEU A 78 14.55 -0.46 6.77
CA LEU A 78 15.56 -1.44 6.38
C LEU A 78 16.11 -2.17 7.61
N TRP A 79 16.53 -1.46 8.65
CA TRP A 79 17.09 -2.07 9.85
C TRP A 79 16.08 -2.91 10.65
N ILE A 80 14.79 -2.53 10.68
CA ILE A 80 13.74 -3.39 11.24
C ILE A 80 13.64 -4.69 10.46
N THR A 81 13.70 -4.62 9.13
CA THR A 81 13.64 -5.81 8.27
C THR A 81 14.83 -6.72 8.52
N LYS A 82 16.04 -6.16 8.59
CA LYS A 82 17.26 -6.91 8.96
C LYS A 82 17.11 -7.62 10.30
N SER A 83 16.65 -6.90 11.32
CA SER A 83 16.46 -7.42 12.68
C SER A 83 15.45 -8.57 12.71
N LYS A 84 14.31 -8.43 12.01
CA LYS A 84 13.29 -9.49 11.93
C LYS A 84 13.80 -10.74 11.21
N ASN A 85 14.55 -10.58 10.13
CA ASN A 85 15.13 -11.70 9.39
C ASN A 85 16.12 -12.49 10.26
N GLU A 86 16.98 -11.80 11.02
CA GLU A 86 17.91 -12.48 11.93
C GLU A 86 17.18 -13.18 13.09
N ILE A 87 16.11 -12.61 13.66
CA ILE A 87 15.28 -13.29 14.67
C ILE A 87 14.71 -14.61 14.11
N VAL A 88 14.11 -14.56 12.91
CA VAL A 88 13.53 -15.75 12.26
C VAL A 88 14.62 -16.79 11.99
N ARG A 89 15.79 -16.36 11.53
CA ARG A 89 16.93 -17.23 11.28
C ARG A 89 17.42 -17.91 12.56
N GLU A 90 17.65 -17.15 13.63
CA GLU A 90 18.09 -17.70 14.91
C GLU A 90 17.06 -18.66 15.51
N ARG A 91 15.76 -18.37 15.35
CA ARG A 91 14.69 -19.27 15.75
C ARG A 91 14.71 -20.58 14.94
N ASN A 92 14.79 -20.49 13.61
CA ASN A 92 14.86 -21.67 12.74
C ASN A 92 16.08 -22.54 13.07
N ASP A 93 17.22 -21.91 13.37
CA ASP A 93 18.43 -22.62 13.77
C ASP A 93 18.31 -23.23 15.16
N ALA A 94 17.65 -22.57 16.11
CA ALA A 94 17.32 -23.14 17.42
C ALA A 94 16.34 -24.33 17.30
N GLU A 95 15.35 -24.25 16.40
CA GLU A 95 14.42 -25.35 16.13
C GLU A 95 15.12 -26.53 15.46
N LYS A 96 16.02 -26.28 14.50
CA LYS A 96 16.91 -27.32 13.96
C LYS A 96 17.78 -27.92 15.05
N GLN A 97 18.38 -27.09 15.91
CA GLN A 97 19.20 -27.56 17.03
C GLN A 97 18.40 -28.43 17.99
N ALA A 98 17.18 -28.04 18.36
CA ALA A 98 16.30 -28.85 19.19
C ALA A 98 15.89 -30.16 18.51
N LEU A 99 15.69 -30.16 17.18
CA LEU A 99 15.46 -31.37 16.39
C LEU A 99 16.70 -32.26 16.36
N TYR A 100 17.89 -31.68 16.23
CA TYR A 100 19.16 -32.40 16.33
C TYR A 100 19.34 -32.95 17.74
N GLU A 101 19.21 -32.18 18.82
CA GLU A 101 19.30 -32.66 20.20
C GLU A 101 18.26 -33.76 20.52
N LYS A 102 17.08 -33.73 19.90
CA LYS A 102 16.08 -34.80 20.01
C LYS A 102 16.47 -36.08 19.27
N ASN A 103 17.24 -35.96 18.19
CA ASN A 103 17.66 -37.06 17.31
C ASN A 103 19.11 -37.52 17.53
N ASP A 104 19.95 -36.69 18.15
CA ASP A 104 21.36 -36.88 18.45
C ASP A 104 21.50 -37.09 19.97
N GLY A 105 21.92 -38.32 20.29
CA GLY A 105 21.84 -38.91 21.64
C GLY A 105 21.56 -40.41 21.56
N TYR A 106 21.09 -40.90 20.40
CA TYR A 106 21.02 -42.33 20.11
C TYR A 106 22.23 -42.78 19.31
N LEU A 107 22.97 -43.70 19.90
CA LEU A 107 23.90 -44.58 19.21
C LEU A 107 23.10 -45.49 18.27
N ILE A 108 23.00 -45.16 16.98
CA ILE A 108 22.32 -46.02 16.00
C ILE A 108 23.27 -47.16 15.61
N PRO A 109 22.91 -48.44 15.82
CA PRO A 109 23.71 -49.56 15.36
C PRO A 109 23.80 -49.53 13.83
N LYS A 110 25.01 -49.64 13.28
CA LYS A 110 25.18 -49.73 11.83
C LYS A 110 24.87 -51.16 11.36
N ASP A 111 23.75 -51.36 10.65
CA ASP A 111 23.35 -52.70 10.13
C ASP A 111 24.32 -53.27 9.07
N LYS A 112 25.18 -52.43 8.47
CA LYS A 112 26.24 -52.86 7.54
C LYS A 112 27.62 -52.74 8.19
N ILE A 113 28.13 -53.88 8.63
CA ILE A 113 29.54 -54.09 8.98
C ILE A 113 30.35 -53.95 7.69
N TYR A 114 31.38 -53.09 7.69
CA TYR A 114 32.33 -53.01 6.57
C TYR A 114 33.01 -54.38 6.44
N GLY A 115 32.74 -55.11 5.35
CA GLY A 115 33.20 -56.50 5.14
C GLY A 115 34.71 -56.71 5.00
N ASN A 116 35.52 -55.69 5.29
CA ASN A 116 36.95 -55.65 4.97
C ASN A 116 37.83 -55.61 6.24
N TRP A 117 37.23 -55.55 7.44
CA TRP A 117 37.97 -55.43 8.69
C TRP A 117 37.32 -56.30 9.79
N LYS A 118 38.05 -57.28 10.31
CA LYS A 118 37.59 -58.16 11.40
C LYS A 118 37.85 -57.48 12.74
N TRP A 119 36.84 -56.82 13.31
CA TRP A 119 36.83 -56.41 14.72
C TRP A 119 36.09 -57.46 15.57
N ASP A 120 36.42 -57.53 16.86
CA ASP A 120 35.83 -58.49 17.82
C ASP A 120 34.31 -58.24 18.00
N PRO A 121 33.46 -59.29 18.14
CA PRO A 121 32.00 -59.14 18.30
C PRO A 121 31.56 -58.30 19.51
N SER A 122 32.45 -58.06 20.47
CA SER A 122 32.21 -57.22 21.64
C SER A 122 32.23 -55.71 21.38
N ILE A 123 32.63 -55.27 20.18
CA ILE A 123 32.79 -53.84 19.85
C ILE A 123 31.59 -53.33 19.03
N GLY A 124 30.71 -52.58 19.68
CA GLY A 124 29.58 -51.91 19.04
C GLY A 124 30.04 -50.85 18.04
N HIS A 125 29.40 -50.82 16.86
CA HIS A 125 29.70 -49.84 15.81
C HIS A 125 28.66 -48.71 15.85
N PHE A 126 29.14 -47.49 16.03
CA PHE A 126 28.29 -46.31 16.14
C PHE A 126 28.75 -45.21 15.18
N GLU A 127 27.78 -44.50 14.58
CA GLU A 127 28.05 -43.33 13.75
C GLU A 127 27.81 -42.07 14.59
N VAL A 128 28.85 -41.24 14.74
CA VAL A 128 28.72 -39.92 15.37
C VAL A 128 28.38 -38.92 14.28
N ARG A 129 27.20 -38.32 14.34
CA ARG A 129 26.85 -37.16 13.50
C ARG A 129 27.31 -35.90 14.22
N TYR A 130 28.19 -35.15 13.57
CA TYR A 130 28.58 -33.83 14.05
C TYR A 130 27.59 -32.80 13.49
N SER A 131 27.06 -31.93 14.34
CA SER A 131 26.36 -30.74 13.90
C SER A 131 27.33 -29.76 13.26
N GLU A 132 26.89 -29.05 12.21
CA GLU A 132 27.67 -27.94 11.67
C GLU A 132 27.81 -26.84 12.75
N PRO A 133 28.99 -26.21 12.90
CA PRO A 133 29.19 -25.15 13.88
C PRO A 133 28.19 -24.01 13.65
N LYS A 134 27.73 -23.38 14.75
CA LYS A 134 26.77 -22.26 14.74
C LYS A 134 27.10 -21.25 13.64
N PRO A 135 26.11 -20.72 12.91
CA PRO A 135 26.40 -19.65 11.96
C PRO A 135 26.85 -18.42 12.75
N TYR A 136 28.10 -18.06 12.49
CA TYR A 136 28.63 -16.72 12.66
C TYR A 136 27.62 -15.72 12.08
N VAL A 137 27.10 -14.78 12.88
CA VAL A 137 26.43 -13.59 12.33
C VAL A 137 27.48 -12.94 11.43
N PRO A 138 27.31 -12.94 10.10
CA PRO A 138 28.28 -12.31 9.24
C PRO A 138 28.35 -10.84 9.67
N PRO A 139 29.54 -10.29 9.96
CA PRO A 139 29.66 -8.89 10.30
C PRO A 139 29.09 -8.09 9.12
N VAL A 140 28.41 -7.00 9.43
CA VAL A 140 27.89 -6.06 8.43
C VAL A 140 28.98 -5.84 7.39
N ARG A 141 28.71 -6.23 6.15
CA ARG A 141 29.73 -6.21 5.11
C ARG A 141 30.09 -4.75 4.84
N LYS A 142 31.37 -4.43 4.99
CA LYS A 142 31.90 -3.14 4.54
C LYS A 142 31.86 -3.08 3.02
N VAL A 143 31.90 -1.86 2.47
CA VAL A 143 31.96 -1.57 1.03
C VAL A 143 32.86 -2.58 0.31
N ARG A 144 32.29 -3.29 -0.67
CA ARG A 144 33.02 -4.34 -1.38
C ARG A 144 34.12 -3.75 -2.26
N PRO A 145 35.25 -4.47 -2.45
CA PRO A 145 36.20 -4.11 -3.49
C PRO A 145 35.54 -4.21 -4.86
N LYS A 146 36.03 -3.41 -5.80
CA LYS A 146 35.54 -3.40 -7.18
C LYS A 146 35.73 -4.77 -7.84
N ALA A 147 34.64 -5.39 -8.28
CA ALA A 147 34.66 -6.70 -8.91
C ALA A 147 35.36 -6.70 -10.28
N THR A 148 35.98 -7.84 -10.59
CA THR A 148 36.61 -8.17 -11.88
C THR A 148 35.61 -8.78 -12.86
N ASP A 149 35.93 -8.76 -14.16
CA ASP A 149 35.08 -9.39 -15.20
C ASP A 149 34.93 -10.90 -14.99
N SER A 150 35.96 -11.56 -14.44
CA SER A 150 35.93 -13.00 -14.16
C SER A 150 34.95 -13.34 -13.03
N GLU A 151 34.91 -12.53 -11.97
CA GLU A 151 33.98 -12.70 -10.85
C GLU A 151 32.52 -12.52 -11.31
N ILE A 152 32.26 -11.51 -12.15
CA ILE A 152 30.91 -11.29 -12.71
C ILE A 152 30.52 -12.44 -13.64
N ALA A 153 31.42 -12.91 -14.50
CA ALA A 153 31.14 -14.04 -15.39
C ALA A 153 30.83 -15.33 -14.59
N ALA A 154 31.55 -15.57 -13.49
CA ALA A 154 31.28 -16.69 -12.59
C ALA A 154 29.94 -16.53 -11.87
N ALA A 155 29.65 -15.34 -11.33
CA ALA A 155 28.39 -15.04 -10.66
C ALA A 155 27.19 -15.12 -11.61
N LEU A 156 27.33 -14.67 -12.86
CA LEU A 156 26.30 -14.83 -13.90
C LEU A 156 25.97 -16.30 -14.17
N LYS A 157 26.98 -17.17 -14.24
CA LYS A 157 26.76 -18.62 -14.40
C LYS A 157 26.02 -19.20 -13.20
N LYS A 158 26.38 -18.77 -11.99
CA LYS A 158 25.74 -19.19 -10.75
C LYS A 158 24.29 -18.71 -10.68
N ALA A 159 24.02 -17.45 -11.02
CA ALA A 159 22.70 -16.82 -10.98
C ALA A 159 21.68 -17.49 -11.93
N LYS A 160 22.12 -17.96 -13.11
CA LYS A 160 21.23 -18.64 -14.09
C LYS A 160 20.47 -19.85 -13.54
N GLN A 161 21.02 -20.54 -12.55
CA GLN A 161 20.39 -21.69 -11.89
C GLN A 161 20.32 -21.52 -10.35
N GLY A 162 20.70 -20.34 -9.86
CA GLY A 162 20.96 -20.09 -8.45
C GLY A 162 19.72 -19.70 -7.66
N SER A 163 19.88 -19.60 -6.34
CA SER A 163 18.87 -19.07 -5.41
C SER A 163 18.72 -17.55 -5.56
N GLY A 164 17.69 -16.96 -4.94
CA GLY A 164 17.56 -15.49 -4.88
C GLY A 164 18.81 -14.81 -4.28
N ASN A 165 19.48 -15.48 -3.35
CA ASN A 165 20.72 -15.00 -2.75
C ASN A 165 21.89 -14.96 -3.76
N ASP A 166 21.98 -15.93 -4.67
CA ASP A 166 23.04 -15.94 -5.70
C ASP A 166 22.86 -14.80 -6.71
N ILE A 167 21.61 -14.45 -7.01
CA ILE A 167 21.26 -13.32 -7.87
C ILE A 167 21.54 -12.00 -7.14
N PHE A 168 21.26 -11.93 -5.83
CA PHE A 168 21.61 -10.77 -5.01
C PHE A 168 23.13 -10.52 -4.97
N GLU A 169 23.94 -11.57 -4.80
CA GLU A 169 25.39 -11.41 -4.85
C GLU A 169 25.88 -10.88 -6.20
N LEU A 170 25.27 -11.30 -7.31
CA LEU A 170 25.53 -10.73 -8.63
C LEU A 170 25.18 -9.23 -8.68
N ALA A 171 24.04 -8.82 -8.12
CA ALA A 171 23.65 -7.41 -8.04
C ALA A 171 24.71 -6.58 -7.31
N MET A 172 25.21 -7.07 -6.17
CA MET A 172 26.24 -6.39 -5.38
C MET A 172 27.60 -6.32 -6.09
N LEU A 173 27.94 -7.31 -6.94
CA LEU A 173 29.14 -7.23 -7.77
C LEU A 173 29.03 -6.12 -8.83
N TYR A 174 27.88 -5.98 -9.48
CA TYR A 174 27.65 -4.85 -10.39
C TYR A 174 27.67 -3.51 -9.65
N TRP A 175 27.10 -3.45 -8.45
CA TRP A 175 27.16 -2.27 -7.59
C TRP A 175 28.59 -1.85 -7.28
N SER A 176 29.47 -2.80 -6.94
CA SER A 176 30.90 -2.53 -6.70
C SER A 176 31.63 -1.94 -7.91
N ARG A 177 31.11 -2.16 -9.13
CA ARG A 177 31.63 -1.58 -10.37
C ARG A 177 31.02 -0.22 -10.73
N LYS A 178 30.08 0.27 -9.92
CA LYS A 178 29.24 1.44 -10.21
C LYS A 178 28.35 1.24 -11.45
N ASP A 179 28.01 -0.02 -11.76
CA ASP A 179 27.04 -0.36 -12.81
C ASP A 179 25.65 -0.44 -12.19
N ARG A 180 25.03 0.73 -12.02
CA ARG A 180 23.75 0.90 -11.34
C ARG A 180 22.61 0.15 -12.04
N GLU A 181 22.57 0.17 -13.37
CA GLU A 181 21.49 -0.43 -14.15
C GLU A 181 21.45 -1.96 -13.94
N ASN A 182 22.58 -2.64 -14.11
CA ASN A 182 22.65 -4.08 -13.91
C ASN A 182 22.50 -4.46 -12.43
N ALA A 183 23.01 -3.64 -11.51
CA ALA A 183 22.83 -3.87 -10.07
C ALA A 183 21.34 -3.88 -9.68
N LEU A 184 20.59 -2.84 -10.07
CA LEU A 184 19.16 -2.74 -9.77
C LEU A 184 18.37 -3.86 -10.46
N LYS A 185 18.64 -4.13 -11.73
CA LYS A 185 17.98 -5.21 -12.49
C LYS A 185 18.07 -6.55 -11.75
N HIS A 186 19.27 -6.95 -11.35
CA HIS A 186 19.47 -8.23 -10.65
C HIS A 186 18.98 -8.18 -9.21
N PHE A 187 19.00 -7.02 -8.54
CA PHE A 187 18.39 -6.90 -7.22
C PHE A 187 16.88 -7.15 -7.26
N HIS A 188 16.17 -6.54 -8.22
CA HIS A 188 14.73 -6.75 -8.39
C HIS A 188 14.40 -8.22 -8.68
N GLU A 189 15.20 -8.87 -9.52
CA GLU A 189 15.09 -10.30 -9.79
C GLU A 189 15.33 -11.16 -8.52
N ALA A 190 16.36 -10.81 -7.75
CA ALA A 190 16.66 -11.47 -6.48
C ALA A 190 15.52 -11.33 -5.47
N TYR A 191 14.97 -10.11 -5.32
CA TYR A 191 13.87 -9.82 -4.40
C TYR A 191 12.59 -10.56 -4.79
N LYS A 192 12.26 -10.62 -6.09
CA LYS A 192 11.10 -11.39 -6.59
C LYS A 192 11.21 -12.88 -6.25
N LYS A 193 12.44 -13.42 -6.22
CA LYS A 193 12.71 -14.83 -5.92
C LYS A 193 12.84 -15.11 -4.41
N ASN A 194 13.40 -14.16 -3.66
CA ASN A 194 13.56 -14.23 -2.22
C ASN A 194 13.47 -12.82 -1.61
N PRO A 195 12.33 -12.41 -1.04
CA PRO A 195 12.19 -11.09 -0.42
C PRO A 195 13.15 -10.82 0.75
N GLU A 196 13.69 -11.87 1.39
CA GLU A 196 14.64 -11.73 2.50
C GLU A 196 15.96 -11.08 2.08
N VAL A 197 16.28 -11.03 0.78
CA VAL A 197 17.51 -10.39 0.27
C VAL A 197 17.60 -8.91 0.59
N LEU A 198 16.46 -8.24 0.84
CA LEU A 198 16.45 -6.87 1.35
C LEU A 198 17.22 -6.75 2.68
N GLY A 199 17.13 -7.78 3.53
CA GLY A 199 17.87 -7.84 4.78
C GLY A 199 19.40 -7.98 4.59
N PHE A 200 19.86 -8.38 3.42
CA PHE A 200 21.29 -8.55 3.12
C PHE A 200 21.93 -7.32 2.47
N ASP A 201 21.16 -6.24 2.21
CA ASP A 201 21.69 -4.96 1.67
C ASP A 201 22.45 -4.17 2.75
N ASP A 202 23.64 -4.65 3.11
CA ASP A 202 24.56 -4.01 4.07
C ASP A 202 25.18 -2.71 3.57
N GLU A 203 25.33 -2.58 2.25
CA GLU A 203 25.91 -1.40 1.63
C GLU A 203 24.87 -0.30 1.40
N MET A 204 23.61 -0.53 1.78
CA MET A 204 22.49 0.40 1.62
C MET A 204 22.39 0.88 0.16
N MET A 205 22.57 -0.04 -0.80
CA MET A 205 22.56 0.24 -2.23
C MET A 205 21.26 0.92 -2.62
N LEU A 206 20.13 0.35 -2.23
CA LEU A 206 18.83 0.88 -2.62
C LEU A 206 18.59 2.28 -2.03
N LEU A 207 19.00 2.50 -0.78
CA LEU A 207 18.90 3.81 -0.12
C LEU A 207 19.75 4.85 -0.85
N THR A 208 20.99 4.50 -1.19
CA THR A 208 21.90 5.38 -1.94
C THR A 208 21.29 5.80 -3.27
N VAL A 209 20.69 4.85 -3.99
CA VAL A 209 20.00 5.11 -5.26
C VAL A 209 18.78 6.01 -5.07
N ILE A 210 17.99 5.80 -4.02
CA ILE A 210 16.85 6.65 -3.69
C ILE A 210 17.32 8.07 -3.38
N ASP A 211 18.34 8.25 -2.54
CA ASP A 211 18.86 9.58 -2.18
C ASP A 211 19.32 10.36 -3.42
N GLU A 212 19.99 9.70 -4.38
CA GLU A 212 20.37 10.30 -5.66
C GLU A 212 19.15 10.74 -6.49
N ILE A 213 18.09 9.93 -6.52
CA ILE A 213 16.87 10.27 -7.26
C ILE A 213 16.10 11.38 -6.54
N ASP A 214 15.97 11.32 -5.22
CA ASP A 214 15.30 12.34 -4.41
C ASP A 214 15.98 13.69 -4.55
N GLU A 215 17.31 13.74 -4.66
CA GLU A 215 18.03 14.98 -5.00
C GLU A 215 17.61 15.53 -6.37
N LYS A 216 17.45 14.68 -7.39
CA LYS A 216 16.91 15.12 -8.69
C LYS A 216 15.46 15.59 -8.57
N ILE A 217 14.63 14.92 -7.77
CA ILE A 217 13.22 15.29 -7.54
C ILE A 217 13.13 16.66 -6.88
N MET A 218 13.89 16.90 -5.81
CA MET A 218 13.95 18.18 -5.10
C MET A 218 14.41 19.32 -6.03
N ASN A 219 15.34 19.02 -6.93
CA ASN A 219 15.83 19.98 -7.93
C ASN A 219 14.94 20.08 -9.18
N SER A 220 13.78 19.43 -9.21
CA SER A 220 12.86 19.37 -10.36
C SER A 220 13.52 18.90 -11.67
N LYS A 221 14.51 18.01 -11.57
CA LYS A 221 15.27 17.42 -12.70
C LYS A 221 14.97 15.95 -12.94
N ALA A 222 14.17 15.31 -12.09
CA ALA A 222 13.81 13.90 -12.24
C ALA A 222 12.87 13.72 -13.45
N ASP A 223 13.17 12.73 -14.28
CA ASP A 223 12.30 12.30 -15.37
C ASP A 223 11.31 11.21 -14.92
N ALA A 224 10.48 10.74 -15.86
CA ALA A 224 9.51 9.69 -15.57
C ALA A 224 10.20 8.36 -15.16
N SER A 225 11.39 8.06 -15.70
CA SER A 225 12.12 6.83 -15.39
C SER A 225 12.73 6.88 -13.99
N ASP A 226 13.25 8.05 -13.58
CA ASP A 226 13.73 8.30 -12.23
C ASP A 226 12.59 8.07 -11.21
N LEU A 227 11.41 8.65 -11.46
CA LEU A 227 10.24 8.46 -10.59
C LEU A 227 9.73 7.02 -10.58
N TYR A 228 9.72 6.35 -11.73
CA TYR A 228 9.34 4.95 -11.83
C TYR A 228 10.26 4.06 -10.98
N GLU A 229 11.58 4.27 -11.08
CA GLU A 229 12.55 3.50 -10.31
C GLU A 229 12.43 3.81 -8.81
N ALA A 230 12.36 5.09 -8.42
CA ALA A 230 12.17 5.47 -7.02
C ALA A 230 10.89 4.85 -6.45
N GLY A 231 9.77 4.92 -7.18
CA GLY A 231 8.51 4.33 -6.76
C GLY A 231 8.61 2.83 -6.45
N ARG A 232 9.30 2.07 -7.31
CA ARG A 232 9.57 0.64 -7.08
C ARG A 232 10.45 0.40 -5.85
N LEU A 233 11.48 1.19 -5.66
CA LEU A 233 12.41 1.05 -4.53
C LEU A 233 11.73 1.37 -3.19
N HIS A 234 10.90 2.42 -3.14
CA HIS A 234 10.10 2.74 -1.96
C HIS A 234 9.12 1.62 -1.59
N LEU A 235 8.43 1.01 -2.59
CA LEU A 235 7.57 -0.14 -2.35
C LEU A 235 8.33 -1.32 -1.73
N ILE A 236 9.52 -1.63 -2.25
CA ILE A 236 10.38 -2.71 -1.73
C ILE A 236 10.84 -2.41 -0.30
N GLN A 237 11.24 -1.17 -0.01
CA GLN A 237 11.72 -0.76 1.31
C GLN A 237 10.61 -0.56 2.35
N GLY A 238 9.34 -0.58 1.93
CA GLY A 238 8.18 -0.52 2.82
C GLY A 238 7.54 0.86 2.96
N ASP A 239 8.10 1.91 2.34
CA ASP A 239 7.47 3.23 2.26
C ASP A 239 6.46 3.29 1.11
N ARG A 240 5.34 2.60 1.33
CA ARG A 240 4.36 2.30 0.29
C ARG A 240 3.65 3.54 -0.22
N MET A 241 3.38 4.50 0.65
CA MET A 241 2.72 5.76 0.27
C MET A 241 3.57 6.53 -0.73
N THR A 242 4.85 6.74 -0.42
CA THR A 242 5.78 7.40 -1.35
C THR A 242 5.98 6.60 -2.62
N GLY A 243 6.03 5.26 -2.52
CA GLY A 243 6.12 4.36 -3.67
C GLY A 243 4.97 4.55 -4.66
N VAL A 244 3.74 4.47 -4.16
CA VAL A 244 2.51 4.72 -4.93
C VAL A 244 2.51 6.13 -5.55
N LYS A 245 2.87 7.14 -4.76
CA LYS A 245 2.95 8.54 -5.19
C LYS A 245 3.93 8.72 -6.35
N TYR A 246 5.14 8.18 -6.26
CA TYR A 246 6.13 8.34 -7.33
C TYR A 246 5.76 7.58 -8.61
N LEU A 247 5.15 6.39 -8.50
CA LEU A 247 4.67 5.66 -9.67
C LEU A 247 3.54 6.39 -10.40
N THR A 248 2.58 6.98 -9.68
CA THR A 248 1.50 7.76 -10.30
C THR A 248 2.02 9.03 -10.97
N ARG A 249 3.00 9.72 -10.35
CA ARG A 249 3.71 10.85 -10.99
C ARG A 249 4.49 10.45 -12.23
N ALA A 250 5.09 9.26 -12.26
CA ALA A 250 5.80 8.76 -13.44
C ALA A 250 4.85 8.65 -14.65
N VAL A 251 3.65 8.09 -14.45
CA VAL A 251 2.60 8.02 -15.49
C VAL A 251 2.13 9.41 -15.92
N ALA A 252 2.03 10.36 -14.99
CA ALA A 252 1.65 11.73 -15.30
C ALA A 252 2.70 12.44 -16.19
N LEU A 253 3.98 12.14 -16.02
CA LEU A 253 5.07 12.66 -16.87
C LEU A 253 5.17 11.93 -18.22
N ASP A 254 5.04 10.60 -18.24
CA ASP A 254 5.05 9.79 -19.46
C ASP A 254 3.95 8.73 -19.44
N LYS A 255 2.88 9.00 -20.20
CA LYS A 255 1.73 8.08 -20.34
C LYS A 255 2.12 6.71 -20.89
N LYS A 256 3.26 6.56 -21.57
CA LYS A 256 3.73 5.24 -22.05
C LYS A 256 4.07 4.29 -20.92
N MET A 257 4.35 4.81 -19.71
CA MET A 257 4.64 4.00 -18.53
C MET A 257 3.39 3.35 -17.91
N LEU A 258 2.19 3.74 -18.36
CA LEU A 258 0.93 3.24 -17.84
C LEU A 258 0.87 1.70 -17.77
N GLY A 259 1.34 1.01 -18.83
CA GLY A 259 1.36 -0.46 -18.85
C GLY A 259 2.23 -1.06 -17.75
N ASN A 260 3.49 -0.62 -17.67
CA ASN A 260 4.45 -1.12 -16.68
C ASN A 260 4.01 -0.79 -15.24
N VAL A 261 3.49 0.41 -15.02
CA VAL A 261 3.01 0.84 -13.71
C VAL A 261 1.74 0.06 -13.32
N SER A 262 0.82 -0.15 -14.25
CA SER A 262 -0.40 -0.93 -14.02
C SER A 262 -0.10 -2.38 -13.60
N GLU A 263 0.94 -3.01 -14.14
CA GLU A 263 1.35 -4.35 -13.70
C GLU A 263 1.82 -4.36 -12.24
N ILE A 264 2.62 -3.36 -11.84
CA ILE A 264 3.08 -3.22 -10.45
C ILE A 264 1.91 -2.99 -9.49
N PHE A 265 0.96 -2.11 -9.85
CA PHE A 265 -0.21 -1.85 -9.02
C PHE A 265 -1.12 -3.07 -8.91
N ALA A 266 -1.26 -3.87 -9.98
CA ALA A 266 -2.01 -5.13 -9.91
C ALA A 266 -1.39 -6.09 -8.88
N GLU A 267 -0.07 -6.33 -8.94
CA GLU A 267 0.64 -7.15 -7.94
C GLU A 267 0.51 -6.57 -6.53
N PHE A 268 0.60 -5.24 -6.40
CA PHE A 268 0.53 -4.56 -5.11
C PHE A 268 -0.88 -4.62 -4.49
N ILE A 269 -1.95 -4.45 -5.28
CA ILE A 269 -3.36 -4.54 -4.85
C ILE A 269 -3.72 -5.94 -4.38
N ASP A 270 -3.12 -6.97 -4.99
CA ASP A 270 -3.32 -8.35 -4.59
C ASP A 270 -2.55 -8.71 -3.30
N SER A 271 -1.72 -7.81 -2.79
CA SER A 271 -0.98 -8.01 -1.55
C SER A 271 -1.79 -7.57 -0.32
N PRO A 272 -1.58 -8.21 0.86
CA PRO A 272 -2.17 -7.73 2.11
C PRO A 272 -1.78 -6.28 2.48
N GLN A 273 -0.71 -5.77 1.87
CA GLN A 273 -0.11 -4.49 2.19
C GLN A 273 -0.91 -3.30 1.64
N THR A 274 -1.82 -3.51 0.69
CA THR A 274 -2.68 -2.45 0.13
C THR A 274 -3.55 -1.81 1.20
N SER A 275 -3.96 -2.58 2.21
CA SER A 275 -4.72 -2.08 3.37
C SER A 275 -4.00 -1.00 4.18
N LEU A 276 -2.68 -0.89 4.05
CA LEU A 276 -1.86 0.12 4.73
C LEU A 276 -1.87 1.47 4.01
N VAL A 277 -2.26 1.50 2.74
CA VAL A 277 -2.30 2.72 1.91
C VAL A 277 -3.70 3.08 1.45
N SER A 278 -4.60 2.12 1.32
CA SER A 278 -6.00 2.37 0.95
C SER A 278 -6.85 2.54 2.20
N VAL A 279 -7.38 3.74 2.37
CA VAL A 279 -8.42 4.06 3.36
C VAL A 279 -9.68 4.44 2.60
N LEU A 280 -10.85 4.10 3.16
CA LEU A 280 -12.12 4.51 2.58
C LEU A 280 -12.14 6.03 2.35
N PRO A 281 -12.38 6.48 1.11
CA PRO A 281 -12.42 7.90 0.80
C PRO A 281 -13.68 8.56 1.37
N GLU A 282 -13.67 9.88 1.47
CA GLU A 282 -14.87 10.66 1.72
C GLU A 282 -15.57 10.92 0.40
N ILE A 283 -16.72 10.27 0.19
CA ILE A 283 -17.48 10.38 -1.05
C ILE A 283 -18.58 11.42 -0.83
N TYR A 284 -18.67 12.39 -1.74
CA TYR A 284 -19.69 13.46 -1.73
C TYR A 284 -20.77 13.24 -2.78
N ALA A 285 -20.43 12.55 -3.87
CA ALA A 285 -21.40 12.15 -4.88
C ALA A 285 -21.09 10.74 -5.38
N PHE A 286 -22.13 9.92 -5.47
CA PHE A 286 -22.12 8.60 -6.09
C PHE A 286 -23.23 8.55 -7.11
N ARG A 287 -22.88 8.25 -8.36
CA ARG A 287 -23.89 7.97 -9.38
C ARG A 287 -23.45 6.81 -10.24
N GLN A 288 -24.36 5.91 -10.55
CA GLN A 288 -24.12 4.85 -11.54
C GLN A 288 -25.23 4.79 -12.56
N ALA A 289 -24.94 4.39 -13.80
CA ALA A 289 -25.97 4.20 -14.82
C ALA A 289 -25.73 2.95 -15.65
N PHE A 290 -26.77 2.15 -15.87
CA PHE A 290 -26.74 1.08 -16.85
C PHE A 290 -27.13 1.60 -18.24
N VAL A 291 -26.32 1.24 -19.22
CA VAL A 291 -26.53 1.62 -20.63
C VAL A 291 -26.26 0.42 -21.54
N HIS A 292 -27.26 0.10 -22.37
CA HIS A 292 -27.11 -0.83 -23.48
C HIS A 292 -26.85 -0.07 -24.78
N ASN A 293 -25.68 -0.25 -25.39
CA ASN A 293 -25.32 0.38 -26.66
C ASN A 293 -24.87 -0.67 -27.70
N LYS A 294 -24.47 -0.21 -28.90
CA LYS A 294 -24.03 -1.11 -29.98
C LYS A 294 -22.78 -1.93 -29.66
N GLU A 295 -21.90 -1.42 -28.79
CA GLU A 295 -20.65 -2.07 -28.39
C GLU A 295 -20.87 -3.13 -27.30
N GLY A 296 -21.95 -3.01 -26.52
CA GLY A 296 -22.27 -3.92 -25.43
C GLY A 296 -23.03 -3.25 -24.29
N ASP A 297 -22.87 -3.82 -23.10
CA ASP A 297 -23.48 -3.33 -21.87
C ASP A 297 -22.43 -2.66 -20.99
N PHE A 298 -22.80 -1.51 -20.45
CA PHE A 298 -21.89 -0.69 -19.68
C PHE A 298 -22.54 -0.16 -18.41
N ILE A 299 -21.76 -0.14 -17.33
CA ILE A 299 -22.07 0.67 -16.15
C ILE A 299 -21.18 1.91 -16.21
N TYR A 300 -21.81 3.08 -16.28
CA TYR A 300 -21.14 4.37 -16.12
C TYR A 300 -21.13 4.69 -14.65
N LEU A 301 -19.95 4.78 -14.04
CA LEU A 301 -19.77 5.09 -12.63
C LEU A 301 -19.14 6.48 -12.50
N TYR A 302 -19.82 7.33 -11.74
CA TYR A 302 -19.39 8.67 -11.36
C TYR A 302 -19.19 8.73 -9.85
N LEU A 303 -18.04 9.23 -9.43
CA LEU A 303 -17.76 9.53 -8.02
C LEU A 303 -17.15 10.92 -7.91
N ASN A 304 -17.61 11.69 -6.93
CA ASN A 304 -16.89 12.85 -6.43
C ASN A 304 -16.44 12.54 -5.00
N LEU A 305 -15.15 12.62 -4.74
CA LEU A 305 -14.58 12.22 -3.45
C LEU A 305 -13.30 12.97 -3.09
N VAL A 306 -12.94 12.92 -1.83
CA VAL A 306 -11.62 13.30 -1.30
C VAL A 306 -10.95 12.07 -0.69
N PRO A 307 -9.75 11.66 -1.15
CA PRO A 307 -9.00 10.58 -0.54
C PRO A 307 -8.56 10.95 0.88
N ARG A 308 -8.68 10.02 1.82
CA ARG A 308 -8.10 10.18 3.16
C ARG A 308 -6.59 9.92 3.13
N ASN A 309 -5.83 10.66 3.94
CA ASN A 309 -4.37 10.53 4.06
C ASN A 309 -3.59 10.72 2.75
N GLU A 310 -4.11 11.52 1.80
CA GLU A 310 -3.45 11.81 0.53
C GLU A 310 -3.08 10.55 -0.29
N THR A 311 -3.84 9.46 -0.14
CA THR A 311 -3.58 8.24 -0.91
C THR A 311 -4.04 8.36 -2.35
N GLN A 312 -3.29 7.76 -3.27
CA GLN A 312 -3.66 7.65 -4.68
C GLN A 312 -4.36 6.32 -5.00
N ILE A 313 -4.54 5.42 -4.02
CA ILE A 313 -5.31 4.19 -4.21
C ILE A 313 -6.54 4.25 -3.32
N ILE A 314 -7.70 4.12 -3.95
CA ILE A 314 -8.97 4.00 -3.25
C ILE A 314 -9.71 2.76 -3.72
N SER A 315 -10.68 2.31 -2.94
CA SER A 315 -11.56 1.20 -3.30
C SER A 315 -13.00 1.45 -2.92
N ILE A 316 -13.93 0.96 -3.75
CA ILE A 316 -15.36 0.87 -3.41
C ILE A 316 -15.86 -0.54 -3.74
N ASP A 317 -16.85 -1.00 -3.00
CA ASP A 317 -17.51 -2.29 -3.26
C ASP A 317 -18.88 -2.02 -3.90
N LEU A 318 -19.15 -2.66 -5.04
CA LEU A 318 -20.43 -2.57 -5.76
C LEU A 318 -21.05 -3.95 -5.92
N ASN A 319 -22.39 -3.99 -5.97
CA ASN A 319 -23.17 -5.22 -6.19
C ASN A 319 -23.16 -5.66 -7.66
N THR A 320 -21.96 -5.75 -8.25
CA THR A 320 -21.74 -6.22 -9.62
C THR A 320 -21.05 -7.58 -9.55
N PRO A 321 -21.54 -8.63 -10.24
CA PRO A 321 -20.85 -9.91 -10.27
C PRO A 321 -19.48 -9.80 -10.93
N LEU A 322 -18.41 -10.18 -10.22
CA LEU A 322 -17.02 -10.06 -10.72
C LEU A 322 -16.83 -10.77 -12.05
N ALA A 323 -17.43 -11.95 -12.21
CA ALA A 323 -17.35 -12.75 -13.43
C ALA A 323 -17.96 -12.08 -14.66
N ALA A 324 -18.84 -11.08 -14.47
CA ALA A 324 -19.46 -10.31 -15.53
C ALA A 324 -18.63 -9.07 -15.91
N VAL A 325 -17.66 -8.64 -15.08
CA VAL A 325 -16.81 -7.49 -15.40
C VAL A 325 -15.77 -7.89 -16.44
N LYS A 326 -15.90 -7.38 -17.66
CA LYS A 326 -14.99 -7.65 -18.78
C LYS A 326 -13.80 -6.69 -18.80
N GLY A 327 -14.00 -5.44 -18.41
CA GLY A 327 -12.96 -4.42 -18.40
C GLY A 327 -13.46 -3.10 -17.81
N ILE A 328 -12.51 -2.22 -17.46
CA ILE A 328 -12.81 -0.90 -16.91
C ILE A 328 -12.01 0.13 -17.72
N LYS A 329 -12.69 1.16 -18.21
CA LYS A 329 -12.09 2.28 -18.94
C LYS A 329 -12.21 3.55 -18.10
N SER A 330 -11.17 4.37 -18.12
CA SER A 330 -11.21 5.71 -17.54
C SER A 330 -11.72 6.71 -18.56
N ASP A 331 -12.62 7.61 -18.14
CA ASP A 331 -13.12 8.75 -18.94
C ASP A 331 -12.97 10.09 -18.17
N SER A 332 -12.07 10.12 -17.18
CA SER A 332 -11.75 11.33 -16.40
C SER A 332 -10.24 11.52 -16.31
N LYS A 333 -9.80 12.76 -16.13
CA LYS A 333 -8.37 13.08 -15.89
C LYS A 333 -7.90 12.61 -14.50
N ASP A 334 -8.85 12.46 -13.58
CA ASP A 334 -8.64 12.11 -12.18
C ASP A 334 -8.64 10.61 -11.91
N LEU A 335 -8.72 9.79 -12.98
CA LEU A 335 -8.57 8.34 -12.91
C LEU A 335 -7.50 7.89 -13.91
N LEU A 336 -6.38 7.37 -13.40
CA LEU A 336 -5.33 6.82 -14.25
C LEU A 336 -5.75 5.45 -14.81
N PHE A 337 -6.19 4.56 -13.93
CA PHE A 337 -6.65 3.21 -14.26
C PHE A 337 -7.38 2.59 -13.06
N ALA A 338 -8.08 1.49 -13.31
CA ALA A 338 -8.87 0.81 -12.29
C ALA A 338 -8.80 -0.72 -12.45
N TYR A 339 -9.07 -1.43 -11.36
CA TYR A 339 -9.13 -2.89 -11.31
C TYR A 339 -10.41 -3.36 -10.63
N SER A 340 -10.89 -4.54 -11.01
CA SER A 340 -11.89 -5.28 -10.25
C SER A 340 -11.23 -6.47 -9.54
N ARG A 341 -11.63 -6.70 -8.29
CA ARG A 341 -11.22 -7.83 -7.45
C ARG A 341 -12.41 -8.33 -6.62
N PRO A 342 -12.34 -9.55 -6.05
CA PRO A 342 -13.34 -10.00 -5.09
C PRO A 342 -13.46 -8.99 -3.93
N GLY A 343 -14.68 -8.57 -3.64
CA GLY A 343 -15.03 -7.70 -2.51
C GLY A 343 -15.53 -8.50 -1.30
N LEU A 344 -16.23 -7.81 -0.40
CA LEU A 344 -16.90 -8.42 0.74
C LEU A 344 -18.24 -9.03 0.30
N ASP A 345 -18.66 -10.15 0.91
CA ASP A 345 -20.02 -10.71 0.78
C ASP A 345 -20.54 -10.78 -0.68
N GLU A 346 -19.75 -11.41 -1.57
CA GLU A 346 -20.05 -11.62 -3.00
C GLU A 346 -20.06 -10.37 -3.89
N THR A 347 -19.72 -9.19 -3.33
CA THR A 347 -19.56 -7.96 -4.13
C THR A 347 -18.26 -7.94 -4.94
N THR A 348 -18.19 -7.03 -5.90
CA THR A 348 -16.93 -6.70 -6.58
C THR A 348 -16.33 -5.44 -5.99
N ARG A 349 -15.07 -5.55 -5.55
CA ARG A 349 -14.25 -4.40 -5.17
C ARG A 349 -13.62 -3.77 -6.41
N PHE A 350 -13.96 -2.52 -6.65
CA PHE A 350 -13.32 -1.69 -7.66
C PHE A 350 -12.23 -0.85 -7.00
N TRP A 351 -10.99 -1.05 -7.45
CA TRP A 351 -9.83 -0.27 -7.04
C TRP A 351 -9.57 0.82 -8.07
N PHE A 352 -9.46 2.07 -7.64
CA PHE A 352 -9.15 3.20 -8.50
C PHE A 352 -7.78 3.77 -8.14
N VAL A 353 -6.96 4.00 -9.16
CA VAL A 353 -5.66 4.66 -9.01
C VAL A 353 -5.76 6.08 -9.55
N LEU A 354 -5.53 7.03 -8.66
CA LEU A 354 -5.69 8.46 -8.88
C LEU A 354 -4.33 9.11 -9.20
N PRO A 355 -4.28 10.17 -10.00
CA PRO A 355 -3.07 10.97 -10.13
C PRO A 355 -2.80 11.76 -8.85
N GLU A 356 -1.54 12.12 -8.61
CA GLU A 356 -1.24 13.16 -7.61
C GLU A 356 -1.76 14.52 -8.10
N LYS A 357 -2.52 15.22 -7.25
CA LYS A 357 -2.85 16.63 -7.42
C LYS A 357 -1.94 17.48 -6.51
N LYS A 358 -1.79 18.78 -6.82
CA LYS A 358 -0.92 19.71 -6.06
C LYS A 358 -1.66 20.78 -5.23
N ASP A 359 -2.99 20.87 -5.36
CA ASP A 359 -3.81 21.93 -4.79
C ASP A 359 -4.30 21.64 -3.35
N ASP A 360 -4.37 22.63 -2.45
CA ASP A 360 -4.74 22.41 -1.03
C ASP A 360 -6.13 21.78 -0.77
N ILE A 361 -6.99 21.73 -1.79
CA ILE A 361 -8.28 21.02 -1.78
C ILE A 361 -8.27 20.05 -2.97
N PHE A 362 -8.26 18.76 -2.68
CA PHE A 362 -8.15 17.70 -3.68
C PHE A 362 -9.48 16.94 -3.84
N ASP A 363 -10.49 17.57 -4.44
CA ASP A 363 -11.65 16.83 -4.92
C ASP A 363 -11.27 16.04 -6.17
N TYR A 364 -11.64 14.77 -6.25
CA TYR A 364 -11.39 13.90 -7.40
C TYR A 364 -12.71 13.56 -8.07
N GLU A 365 -12.79 13.84 -9.38
CA GLU A 365 -13.93 13.45 -10.20
C GLU A 365 -13.61 12.17 -10.97
N ILE A 366 -14.10 11.03 -10.49
CA ILE A 366 -13.89 9.75 -11.12
C ILE A 366 -15.06 9.47 -12.07
N LYS A 367 -14.73 9.31 -13.36
CA LYS A 367 -15.62 8.77 -14.39
C LYS A 367 -15.02 7.47 -14.92
N ALA A 368 -15.66 6.35 -14.57
CA ALA A 368 -15.26 5.01 -14.98
C ALA A 368 -16.38 4.35 -15.79
N ILE A 369 -16.01 3.66 -16.87
CA ILE A 369 -16.93 2.89 -17.71
C ILE A 369 -16.58 1.42 -17.54
N ILE A 370 -17.47 0.67 -16.90
CA ILE A 370 -17.31 -0.75 -16.62
C ILE A 370 -18.05 -1.53 -17.71
N GLU A 371 -17.32 -2.31 -18.48
CA GLU A 371 -17.88 -3.17 -19.53
C GLU A 371 -18.37 -4.49 -18.94
N ILE A 372 -19.61 -4.87 -19.27
CA ILE A 372 -20.29 -6.05 -18.74
C ILE A 372 -20.44 -7.12 -19.82
N ASP A 373 -20.06 -8.36 -19.48
CA ASP A 373 -20.33 -9.54 -20.30
C ASP A 373 -21.68 -10.17 -19.89
N ARG A 374 -22.74 -9.82 -20.62
CA ARG A 374 -24.09 -10.38 -20.43
C ARG A 374 -24.18 -11.90 -20.58
N LYS A 375 -23.14 -12.60 -21.05
CA LYS A 375 -23.14 -14.06 -21.14
C LYS A 375 -22.77 -14.72 -19.81
N LYS A 376 -22.23 -13.95 -18.85
CA LYS A 376 -21.74 -14.45 -17.57
C LYS A 376 -22.74 -14.27 -16.43
N THR A 377 -23.76 -13.44 -16.63
CA THR A 377 -24.87 -13.24 -15.68
C THR A 377 -26.13 -12.90 -16.45
N GLU A 378 -27.29 -13.33 -15.96
CA GLU A 378 -28.61 -13.04 -16.56
C GLU A 378 -29.10 -11.63 -16.20
N SER A 379 -28.58 -11.08 -15.12
CA SER A 379 -29.02 -9.82 -14.54
C SER A 379 -27.94 -9.13 -13.72
N LEU A 380 -28.23 -7.89 -13.34
CA LEU A 380 -27.40 -7.03 -12.50
C LEU A 380 -28.30 -6.20 -11.58
N GLU A 381 -27.85 -5.90 -10.36
CA GLU A 381 -28.52 -4.96 -9.46
C GLU A 381 -27.65 -3.71 -9.28
N LEU A 382 -28.17 -2.52 -9.58
CA LEU A 382 -27.41 -1.27 -9.45
C LEU A 382 -27.43 -0.73 -8.01
N SER A 383 -26.91 -1.52 -7.06
CA SER A 383 -26.97 -1.24 -5.62
C SER A 383 -25.62 -0.84 -5.02
N ASN A 384 -25.65 -0.09 -3.90
CA ASN A 384 -24.46 0.32 -3.14
C ASN A 384 -24.68 0.33 -1.61
N PHE A 385 -24.84 -0.84 -0.99
CA PHE A 385 -25.13 -0.99 0.45
C PHE A 385 -24.15 -0.30 1.42
N ALA A 386 -22.94 0.07 0.96
CA ALA A 386 -21.92 0.73 1.77
C ALA A 386 -22.07 2.26 1.85
N LEU A 387 -22.91 2.90 1.04
CA LEU A 387 -22.98 4.37 0.88
C LEU A 387 -24.38 4.95 1.16
N ASN A 388 -25.18 4.26 1.97
CA ASN A 388 -26.61 4.53 2.12
C ASN A 388 -26.95 5.94 2.62
N ASP A 389 -26.06 6.58 3.39
CA ASP A 389 -26.31 7.89 4.01
C ASP A 389 -25.90 9.09 3.12
N LEU A 390 -25.44 8.82 1.89
CA LEU A 390 -24.98 9.88 0.99
C LEU A 390 -26.16 10.60 0.30
N TYR A 391 -26.21 11.93 0.40
CA TYR A 391 -27.30 12.73 -0.18
C TYR A 391 -27.35 12.62 -1.72
N ASP A 392 -26.23 12.82 -2.39
CA ASP A 392 -26.10 12.62 -3.84
C ASP A 392 -25.71 11.17 -4.12
N ASN A 393 -26.71 10.28 -4.07
CA ASN A 393 -26.53 8.84 -4.26
C ASN A 393 -27.61 8.26 -5.18
N TRP A 394 -27.25 8.01 -6.43
CA TRP A 394 -28.20 7.69 -7.49
C TRP A 394 -27.80 6.51 -8.36
N SER A 395 -28.79 5.73 -8.79
CA SER A 395 -28.67 4.75 -9.88
C SER A 395 -29.60 5.11 -11.01
N PHE A 396 -29.12 5.07 -12.25
CA PHE A 396 -29.89 5.41 -13.43
C PHE A 396 -29.99 4.22 -14.39
N VAL A 397 -31.10 4.16 -15.10
CA VAL A 397 -31.27 3.32 -16.29
C VAL A 397 -31.57 4.23 -17.46
N ILE A 398 -30.78 4.10 -18.53
CA ILE A 398 -30.87 4.99 -19.69
C ILE A 398 -30.97 4.14 -20.96
N GLY A 399 -32.01 4.39 -21.77
CA GLY A 399 -32.19 3.68 -23.03
C GLY A 399 -33.49 4.03 -23.75
N PRO A 400 -33.76 3.41 -24.90
CA PRO A 400 -35.06 3.47 -25.57
C PRO A 400 -36.18 2.93 -24.67
N ASP A 401 -37.38 3.50 -24.79
CA ASP A 401 -38.56 3.13 -24.00
C ASP A 401 -38.87 1.64 -24.00
N VAL A 402 -38.65 0.97 -25.14
CA VAL A 402 -38.90 -0.47 -25.32
C VAL A 402 -38.11 -1.36 -24.36
N ASN A 403 -37.00 -0.85 -23.80
CA ASN A 403 -36.16 -1.62 -22.86
C ASN A 403 -36.65 -1.53 -21.40
N PHE A 404 -37.63 -0.67 -21.07
CA PHE A 404 -38.06 -0.40 -19.69
C PHE A 404 -39.21 -1.31 -19.21
N VAL A 405 -39.27 -2.56 -19.70
CA VAL A 405 -40.38 -3.49 -19.40
C VAL A 405 -40.44 -3.87 -17.92
N SER A 406 -39.30 -4.20 -17.32
CA SER A 406 -39.20 -4.59 -15.90
C SER A 406 -38.72 -3.47 -14.99
N ILE A 407 -38.39 -2.30 -15.55
CA ILE A 407 -37.88 -1.17 -14.80
C ILE A 407 -39.06 -0.39 -14.21
N GLY A 408 -39.09 -0.31 -12.88
CA GLY A 408 -40.11 0.45 -12.15
C GLY A 408 -40.00 1.97 -12.38
N ARG A 409 -40.96 2.72 -11.84
CA ARG A 409 -40.85 4.18 -11.76
C ARG A 409 -39.76 4.55 -10.77
N GLY A 410 -38.91 5.50 -11.15
CA GLY A 410 -37.90 6.09 -10.28
C GLY A 410 -38.32 7.48 -9.79
N GLU A 411 -37.55 8.04 -8.87
CA GLU A 411 -37.78 9.38 -8.32
C GLU A 411 -37.43 10.49 -9.31
N ASN A 412 -36.61 10.20 -10.32
CA ASN A 412 -36.33 11.11 -11.42
C ASN A 412 -36.69 10.44 -12.75
N GLU A 413 -37.74 10.91 -13.42
CA GLU A 413 -38.07 10.49 -14.78
C GLU A 413 -37.90 11.65 -15.75
N SER A 414 -37.15 11.42 -16.81
CA SER A 414 -37.01 12.38 -17.90
C SER A 414 -36.79 11.68 -19.24
N GLU A 415 -37.01 12.43 -20.31
CA GLU A 415 -36.75 11.99 -21.66
C GLU A 415 -35.86 13.02 -22.37
N LYS A 416 -34.82 12.55 -23.07
CA LYS A 416 -33.95 13.39 -23.88
C LYS A 416 -33.47 12.62 -25.10
N ASP A 417 -33.54 13.25 -26.26
CA ASP A 417 -33.09 12.70 -27.55
C ASP A 417 -33.75 11.36 -27.97
N GLY A 418 -34.94 11.06 -27.43
CA GLY A 418 -35.68 9.81 -27.62
C GLY A 418 -35.20 8.66 -26.71
N LEU A 419 -34.49 9.00 -25.63
CA LEU A 419 -34.07 8.08 -24.58
C LEU A 419 -34.83 8.40 -23.30
N ARG A 420 -35.38 7.38 -22.69
CA ARG A 420 -35.91 7.44 -21.34
C ARG A 420 -34.77 7.32 -20.34
N ILE A 421 -34.87 8.13 -19.30
CA ILE A 421 -33.92 8.22 -18.19
C ILE A 421 -34.75 8.05 -16.93
N THR A 422 -34.49 6.98 -16.20
CA THR A 422 -35.10 6.73 -14.88
C THR A 422 -34.00 6.67 -13.83
N GLY A 423 -34.03 7.61 -12.89
CA GLY A 423 -33.12 7.71 -11.76
C GLY A 423 -33.78 7.26 -10.46
N PHE A 424 -33.05 6.46 -9.69
CA PHE A 424 -33.44 5.91 -8.40
C PHE A 424 -32.54 6.50 -7.31
N HIS A 425 -33.14 7.15 -6.31
CA HIS A 425 -32.40 7.69 -5.17
C HIS A 425 -32.15 6.58 -4.15
N LEU A 426 -30.93 6.05 -4.13
CA LEU A 426 -30.58 4.86 -3.36
C LEU A 426 -30.82 4.98 -1.83
N PRO A 427 -30.67 6.14 -1.18
CA PRO A 427 -30.96 6.29 0.25
C PRO A 427 -32.40 5.93 0.62
N ILE A 428 -33.38 6.22 -0.25
CA ILE A 428 -34.80 5.87 -0.02
C ILE A 428 -34.98 4.35 0.11
N TYR A 429 -34.16 3.59 -0.61
CA TYR A 429 -34.23 2.13 -0.69
C TYR A 429 -33.10 1.43 0.07
N GLN A 430 -32.49 2.10 1.05
CA GLN A 430 -31.40 1.54 1.87
C GLN A 430 -30.23 1.00 1.02
N GLY A 431 -29.86 1.72 -0.04
CA GLY A 431 -28.80 1.34 -0.96
C GLY A 431 -29.20 0.38 -2.08
N ARG A 432 -30.45 -0.11 -2.09
CA ARG A 432 -30.96 -0.98 -3.16
C ARG A 432 -31.30 -0.16 -4.39
N GLY A 433 -30.78 -0.57 -5.54
CA GLY A 433 -31.08 0.04 -6.82
C GLY A 433 -31.95 -0.83 -7.73
N PRO A 434 -32.16 -0.37 -8.96
CA PRO A 434 -32.96 -1.10 -9.94
C PRO A 434 -32.30 -2.42 -10.34
N TYR A 435 -33.14 -3.42 -10.54
CA TYR A 435 -32.74 -4.72 -11.08
C TYR A 435 -32.81 -4.69 -12.61
N ILE A 436 -31.68 -4.98 -13.25
CA ILE A 436 -31.48 -4.97 -14.69
C ILE A 436 -31.53 -6.40 -15.18
N LYS A 437 -32.61 -6.76 -15.88
CA LYS A 437 -32.70 -8.05 -16.56
C LYS A 437 -32.24 -7.91 -18.01
N PHE A 438 -31.13 -8.53 -18.38
CA PHE A 438 -30.53 -8.28 -19.71
C PHE A 438 -31.40 -8.71 -20.89
N SER A 439 -32.36 -9.64 -20.68
CA SER A 439 -33.33 -10.02 -21.71
C SER A 439 -34.21 -8.87 -22.19
N ASP A 440 -34.36 -7.83 -21.37
CA ASP A 440 -35.27 -6.72 -21.65
C ASP A 440 -34.56 -5.62 -22.46
N PHE A 441 -33.22 -5.61 -22.45
CA PHE A 441 -32.40 -4.65 -23.18
C PHE A 441 -32.01 -5.20 -24.56
N THR A 442 -32.97 -5.07 -25.49
CA THR A 442 -32.89 -5.60 -26.85
C THR A 442 -32.51 -4.55 -27.89
N GLU A 443 -32.89 -3.29 -27.68
CA GLU A 443 -32.58 -2.19 -28.59
C GLU A 443 -31.44 -1.33 -28.05
N PRO A 444 -30.28 -1.25 -28.72
CA PRO A 444 -29.16 -0.45 -28.26
C PRO A 444 -29.40 1.04 -28.50
N ILE A 445 -28.82 1.88 -27.65
CA ILE A 445 -28.68 3.30 -27.95
C ILE A 445 -27.83 3.45 -29.22
N THR A 446 -28.40 4.11 -30.23
CA THR A 446 -27.77 4.26 -31.56
C THR A 446 -27.16 5.63 -31.81
N LYS A 447 -27.64 6.67 -31.12
CA LYS A 447 -27.13 8.04 -31.22
C LYS A 447 -26.01 8.26 -30.21
N LYS A 448 -24.98 9.02 -30.62
CA LYS A 448 -23.92 9.45 -29.71
C LYS A 448 -24.52 10.39 -28.67
N THR A 449 -24.55 9.94 -27.42
CA THR A 449 -25.22 10.62 -26.30
C THR A 449 -24.23 10.77 -25.17
N ASP A 450 -24.20 11.94 -24.54
CA ASP A 450 -23.36 12.20 -23.36
C ASP A 450 -24.06 11.67 -22.11
N ILE A 451 -23.75 10.43 -21.75
CA ILE A 451 -24.35 9.73 -20.60
C ILE A 451 -24.07 10.47 -19.28
N TRP A 452 -22.91 11.11 -19.14
CA TRP A 452 -22.55 11.83 -17.91
C TRP A 452 -23.49 13.00 -17.62
N GLN A 453 -23.90 13.73 -18.66
CA GLN A 453 -24.91 14.78 -18.53
C GLN A 453 -26.28 14.22 -18.14
N LEU A 454 -26.66 13.06 -18.68
CA LEU A 454 -27.95 12.43 -18.38
C LEU A 454 -28.05 11.90 -16.95
N MET A 455 -26.91 11.59 -16.33
CA MET A 455 -26.81 11.20 -14.92
C MET A 455 -26.88 12.38 -13.96
N THR A 456 -27.17 13.60 -14.42
CA THR A 456 -27.37 14.76 -13.55
C THR A 456 -28.86 14.92 -13.27
N PRO A 457 -29.34 14.65 -12.03
CA PRO A 457 -30.74 14.86 -11.71
C PRO A 457 -31.09 16.33 -11.88
N LYS A 458 -32.28 16.61 -12.43
CA LYS A 458 -32.84 17.98 -12.39
C LYS A 458 -32.93 18.41 -10.93
N GLU A 459 -32.55 19.66 -10.64
CA GLU A 459 -32.51 20.22 -9.29
C GLU A 459 -33.70 19.78 -8.44
N TYR A 460 -33.43 19.13 -7.31
CA TYR A 460 -34.41 18.97 -6.25
C TYR A 460 -34.74 20.38 -5.74
N LYS A 461 -35.88 20.93 -6.17
CA LYS A 461 -36.54 21.93 -5.33
C LYS A 461 -36.99 21.17 -4.09
N LEU A 462 -36.24 21.31 -3.00
CA LEU A 462 -36.81 21.11 -1.68
C LEU A 462 -37.93 22.15 -1.59
N ASP A 463 -39.17 21.70 -1.71
CA ASP A 463 -40.34 22.48 -1.34
C ASP A 463 -40.20 22.81 0.15
N THR A 464 -39.51 23.92 0.41
CA THR A 464 -39.57 24.67 1.66
C THR A 464 -40.69 25.70 1.50
N GLU A 465 -41.84 25.25 1.01
CA GLU A 465 -43.10 25.90 1.34
C GLU A 465 -43.55 25.22 2.63
N SER A 466 -43.15 25.81 3.76
CA SER A 466 -43.93 25.67 4.97
C SER A 466 -45.38 25.98 4.61
N GLU A 467 -46.27 25.03 4.84
CA GLU A 467 -47.71 25.28 4.90
C GLU A 467 -47.93 26.48 5.84
N GLU A 468 -48.07 27.68 5.27
CA GLU A 468 -48.71 28.79 5.96
C GLU A 468 -50.17 28.37 6.10
N SER A 469 -50.47 27.83 7.27
CA SER A 469 -51.82 27.68 7.78
C SER A 469 -52.53 29.03 7.67
N GLU A 470 -53.58 29.07 6.84
CA GLU A 470 -54.62 30.09 6.91
C GLU A 470 -55.23 30.08 8.32
N ASP A 471 -54.73 30.95 9.20
CA ASP A 471 -55.42 31.27 10.44
C ASP A 471 -55.96 32.70 10.41
N ALA A 472 -57.29 32.71 10.48
CA ALA A 472 -58.22 33.82 10.58
C ALA A 472 -57.68 35.05 11.34
N ALA A 473 -57.78 36.20 10.67
CA ALA A 473 -57.75 37.51 11.30
C ALA A 473 -58.90 37.61 12.32
N SER A 474 -58.55 37.53 13.61
CA SER A 474 -59.41 37.98 14.70
C SER A 474 -58.90 39.33 15.21
N GLU A 475 -59.82 40.29 15.24
CA GLU A 475 -59.62 41.63 15.80
C GLU A 475 -59.18 41.55 17.26
N VAL A 476 -58.08 42.21 17.62
CA VAL A 476 -57.77 42.54 19.01
C VAL A 476 -57.35 44.02 19.07
N ALA A 477 -58.17 44.79 19.80
CA ALA A 477 -57.96 46.20 20.12
C ALA A 477 -56.67 46.43 20.94
N PRO A 478 -56.05 47.62 20.89
CA PRO A 478 -54.79 47.88 21.58
C PRO A 478 -55.02 48.03 23.09
N LEU A 479 -54.17 47.35 23.88
CA LEU A 479 -54.11 47.50 25.33
C LEU A 479 -53.07 48.55 25.73
N ASP A 480 -53.50 49.38 26.67
CA ASP A 480 -52.92 50.62 27.15
C ASP A 480 -51.62 50.41 27.96
N ILE A 481 -50.75 51.42 27.89
CA ILE A 481 -49.42 51.45 28.50
C ILE A 481 -49.54 52.01 29.92
N ASN A 482 -48.98 51.29 30.89
CA ASN A 482 -48.51 51.78 32.18
C ASN A 482 -49.44 52.73 32.96
N ASP A 483 -50.31 52.16 33.78
CA ASP A 483 -50.55 52.73 35.12
C ASP A 483 -49.58 52.08 36.10
N LEU A 484 -48.58 52.87 36.46
CA LEU A 484 -47.71 52.68 37.61
C LEU A 484 -48.56 52.56 38.89
N ASP A 485 -48.27 51.57 39.72
CA ASP A 485 -48.20 51.84 41.15
C ASP A 485 -47.16 50.94 41.83
N ILE A 486 -46.10 51.59 42.32
CA ILE A 486 -45.07 51.02 43.17
C ILE A 486 -45.31 51.61 44.56
N GLY A 487 -45.61 50.75 45.52
CA GLY A 487 -45.42 50.99 46.96
C GLY A 487 -44.97 49.66 47.59
N LEU A 488 -43.91 49.56 48.40
CA LEU A 488 -43.13 50.51 49.19
C LEU A 488 -41.66 50.03 49.25
#